data_AF-A0A2D4INP7-F1
#
_entry.id   AF-A0A2D4INP7-F1
#
_cell.length_a   1.000
_cell.length_b   1.000
_cell.length_c   1.000
_cell.angle_alpha   90.00
_cell.angle_beta   90.00
_cell.angle_gamma   90.00
#
_symmetry.space_group_name_H-M   'P 1'
#
loop_
_entity.id
_entity.type
_entity.pdbx_description
1 polymer ?
#
loop_
_entity_poly.entity_id
_entity_poly.type
_entity_poly.pdbx_seq_one_letter_code
_entity_poly.pdbx_strand_id
1 'polypeptide(L)'
;GKMAASVAGAAPLGKGLDISLAALQRHDPYISSILDVASQVALYTFGHRANEWEKTDVEGTLFVYTRSASPKYGFTIMNRLSMENRTEPITKDLDFQLQDPFLLYRNAKCE
;
A
#
# COMPACT_ATOMS: atom_id res chain seq x y z
N GLY A 1 -9.35 8.46 -6.26
CA GLY A 1 -8.33 9.35 -6.85
C GLY A 1 -7.33 8.51 -7.63
N LYS A 2 -6.59 9.11 -8.57
CA LYS A 2 -5.50 8.43 -9.28
C LYS A 2 -4.23 8.53 -8.45
N MET A 3 -3.61 7.38 -8.17
CA MET A 3 -2.44 7.24 -7.32
C MET A 3 -1.35 6.48 -8.08
N ALA A 4 -0.10 6.70 -7.69
CA ALA A 4 1.03 5.90 -8.16
C ALA A 4 1.95 5.56 -6.99
N ALA A 5 2.51 4.37 -7.01
CA ALA A 5 3.51 3.90 -6.06
C ALA A 5 4.77 3.52 -6.84
N SER A 6 5.91 4.13 -6.51
CA SER A 6 7.21 3.59 -6.92
C SER A 6 7.53 2.41 -6.02
N VAL A 7 7.90 1.27 -6.59
CA VAL A 7 8.16 0.05 -5.82
C VAL A 7 9.56 -0.46 -6.13
N ALA A 8 10.43 -0.50 -5.11
CA ALA A 8 11.77 -1.05 -5.22
C ALA A 8 12.01 -2.16 -4.19
N GLY A 9 12.68 -3.23 -4.62
CA GLY A 9 13.07 -4.34 -3.77
C GLY A 9 11.89 -5.15 -3.23
N ALA A 10 11.10 -5.74 -4.13
CA ALA A 10 10.19 -6.83 -3.80
C ALA A 10 11.03 -8.09 -3.54
N ALA A 11 10.91 -8.68 -2.36
CA ALA A 11 11.68 -9.84 -1.96
C ALA A 11 10.78 -10.89 -1.33
N PRO A 12 10.97 -12.18 -1.67
CA PRO A 12 10.20 -13.26 -1.06
C PRO A 12 10.43 -13.30 0.47
N LEU A 13 9.36 -13.66 1.17
CA LEU A 13 9.20 -13.62 2.64
C LEU A 13 10.43 -14.14 3.40
N GLY A 14 11.03 -13.28 4.25
CA GLY A 14 12.13 -13.61 5.17
C GLY A 14 11.69 -13.67 6.65
N LYS A 15 12.59 -14.08 7.57
CA LYS A 15 12.28 -14.34 9.00
C LYS A 15 11.88 -13.11 9.87
N GLY A 16 11.59 -11.94 9.28
CA GLY A 16 11.24 -10.71 10.00
C GLY A 16 9.76 -10.33 9.99
N LEU A 17 8.92 -11.11 9.29
CA LEU A 17 7.51 -10.76 9.08
C LEU A 17 6.64 -10.92 10.32
N ASP A 18 7.04 -11.71 11.32
CA ASP A 18 6.22 -11.91 12.53
C ASP A 18 6.02 -10.59 13.31
N ILE A 19 7.05 -9.74 13.35
CA ILE A 19 7.00 -8.42 13.98
C ILE A 19 6.09 -7.48 13.16
N SER A 20 6.24 -7.49 11.84
CA SER A 20 5.40 -6.68 10.94
C SER A 20 3.95 -7.12 10.97
N LEU A 21 3.68 -8.42 10.98
CA LEU A 21 2.33 -8.99 11.08
C LEU A 21 1.67 -8.59 12.40
N ALA A 22 2.38 -8.71 13.52
CA ALA A 22 1.88 -8.26 14.82
C ALA A 22 1.58 -6.76 14.84
N ALA A 23 2.42 -5.94 14.19
CA ALA A 23 2.19 -4.50 14.06
C ALA A 23 0.94 -4.19 13.21
N LEU A 24 0.77 -4.88 12.08
CA LEU A 24 -0.42 -4.74 11.23
C LEU A 24 -1.69 -5.21 11.94
N GLN A 25 -1.63 -6.33 12.68
CA GLN A 25 -2.75 -6.87 13.45
C GLN A 25 -3.21 -5.95 14.60
N ARG A 26 -2.30 -5.14 15.16
CA ARG A 26 -2.67 -4.09 16.13
C ARG A 26 -3.56 -3.00 15.53
N HIS A 27 -3.38 -2.70 14.24
CA HIS A 27 -4.23 -1.75 13.52
C HIS A 27 -5.49 -2.41 12.95
N ASP A 28 -5.40 -3.66 12.47
CA ASP A 28 -6.52 -4.42 11.93
C ASP A 28 -6.45 -5.89 12.36
N PRO A 29 -7.25 -6.30 13.36
CA PRO A 29 -7.22 -7.67 13.90
C PRO A 29 -7.72 -8.73 12.90
N TYR A 30 -8.32 -8.32 11.78
CA TYR A 30 -8.76 -9.25 10.75
C TYR A 30 -7.63 -9.69 9.82
N ILE A 31 -6.42 -9.10 9.90
CA ILE A 31 -5.29 -9.49 9.07
C ILE A 31 -4.82 -10.90 9.46
N SER A 32 -4.88 -11.81 8.49
CA SER A 32 -4.56 -13.23 8.67
C SER A 32 -3.12 -13.58 8.30
N SER A 33 -2.61 -13.07 7.17
CA SER A 33 -1.24 -13.34 6.73
C SER A 33 -0.73 -12.26 5.79
N ILE A 34 0.59 -12.06 5.78
CA ILE A 34 1.25 -11.22 4.77
C ILE A 34 1.62 -12.10 3.58
N LEU A 35 1.23 -11.66 2.38
CA LEU A 35 1.50 -12.33 1.11
C LEU A 35 2.83 -11.89 0.52
N ASP A 36 3.10 -10.57 0.54
CA ASP A 36 4.29 -10.00 -0.07
C ASP A 36 4.68 -8.67 0.58
N VAL A 37 5.94 -8.28 0.39
CA VAL A 37 6.52 -7.05 0.96
C VAL A 37 7.40 -6.36 -0.07
N ALA A 38 7.20 -5.04 -0.22
CA ALA A 38 8.13 -4.18 -0.91
C ALA A 38 8.83 -3.25 0.07
N SER A 39 10.15 -3.34 0.12
CA SER A 39 10.99 -2.70 1.13
C SER A 39 11.02 -1.18 1.02
N GLN A 40 10.96 -0.63 -0.21
CA GLN A 40 10.97 0.81 -0.47
C GLN A 40 9.82 1.15 -1.41
N VAL A 41 8.88 1.93 -0.89
CA VAL A 41 7.73 2.46 -1.65
C VAL A 41 7.52 3.92 -1.35
N ALA A 42 7.31 4.72 -2.39
CA ALA A 42 6.92 6.12 -2.29
C ALA A 42 5.58 6.33 -3.01
N LEU A 43 4.65 7.04 -2.37
CA LEU A 43 3.31 7.28 -2.89
C LEU A 43 3.21 8.66 -3.54
N TYR A 44 2.47 8.73 -4.64
CA TYR A 44 2.19 9.93 -5.39
C TYR A 44 0.68 10.04 -5.64
N THR A 45 0.15 11.26 -5.52
CA THR A 45 -1.23 11.60 -5.82
C THR A 45 -1.28 12.41 -7.10
N PHE A 46 -2.31 12.21 -7.92
CA PHE A 46 -2.54 13.05 -9.08
C PHE A 46 -3.37 14.29 -8.69
N GLY A 47 -2.73 15.46 -8.70
CA GLY A 47 -3.39 16.74 -8.41
C GLY A 47 -4.20 17.21 -9.62
N HIS A 48 -5.54 17.13 -9.55
CA HIS A 48 -6.39 17.50 -10.68
C HIS A 48 -6.32 19.00 -11.03
N ARG A 49 -6.01 19.86 -10.04
CA ARG A 49 -5.87 21.31 -10.24
C ARG A 49 -4.62 21.69 -11.02
N ALA A 50 -3.49 21.06 -10.70
CA ALA A 50 -2.21 21.29 -11.37
C ALA A 50 -2.02 20.39 -12.60
N ASN A 51 -2.84 19.33 -12.74
CA ASN A 51 -2.70 18.28 -13.75
C ASN A 51 -1.33 17.58 -13.68
N GLU A 52 -0.76 17.50 -12.49
CA GLU A 52 0.60 16.99 -12.22
C GLU A 52 0.58 15.94 -11.11
N TRP A 53 1.66 15.14 -11.07
CA TRP A 53 1.89 14.18 -10.00
C TRP A 53 2.59 14.87 -8.83
N GLU A 54 1.98 14.79 -7.66
CA GLU A 54 2.52 15.34 -6.42
C GLU A 54 3.01 14.18 -5.53
N LYS A 55 4.26 14.28 -5.06
CA LYS A 55 4.80 13.32 -4.10
C LYS A 55 4.11 13.55 -2.77
N THR A 56 3.59 12.49 -2.15
CA THR A 56 3.03 12.58 -0.80
C THR A 56 4.11 12.33 0.26
N ASP A 57 3.78 12.62 1.52
CA ASP A 57 4.66 12.34 2.66
C ASP A 57 4.65 10.86 3.08
N VAL A 58 4.06 9.97 2.25
CA VAL A 58 3.99 8.54 2.53
C VAL A 58 5.12 7.83 1.78
N GLU A 59 6.18 7.51 2.52
CA GLU A 59 7.33 6.74 2.02
C GLU A 59 7.75 5.69 3.06
N GLY A 60 7.85 4.43 2.64
CA GLY A 60 8.24 3.36 3.55
C GLY A 60 8.11 1.97 2.95
N THR A 61 7.43 1.08 3.66
CA THR A 61 7.35 -0.35 3.30
C THR A 61 5.91 -0.74 3.02
N LEU A 62 5.67 -1.32 1.85
CA LEU A 62 4.36 -1.81 1.46
C LEU A 62 4.22 -3.28 1.84
N PHE A 63 3.14 -3.60 2.52
CA PHE A 63 2.75 -4.96 2.89
C PHE A 63 1.46 -5.31 2.18
N VAL A 64 1.46 -6.41 1.44
CA VAL A 64 0.25 -7.01 0.87
C VAL A 64 -0.19 -8.14 1.80
N TYR A 65 -1.46 -8.19 2.16
CA TYR A 65 -1.94 -9.14 3.15
C TYR A 65 -3.35 -9.68 2.84
N THR A 66 -3.66 -10.82 3.46
CA THR A 66 -5.00 -11.40 3.48
C THR A 66 -5.73 -11.02 4.77
N ARG A 67 -7.06 -11.01 4.69
CA ARG A 67 -7.95 -10.77 5.84
C ARG A 67 -8.97 -11.88 5.99
N SER A 68 -9.34 -12.18 7.23
CA SER A 68 -10.41 -13.10 7.57
C SER A 68 -11.80 -12.52 7.27
N ALA A 69 -11.96 -11.19 7.30
CA ALA A 69 -13.17 -10.47 6.94
C ALA A 69 -13.10 -9.85 5.53
N SER A 70 -14.25 -9.42 4.99
CA SER A 70 -14.29 -8.64 3.74
C SER A 70 -13.81 -7.20 3.98
N PRO A 71 -13.10 -6.56 3.03
CA PRO A 71 -12.46 -7.14 1.84
C PRO A 71 -11.34 -8.11 2.20
N LYS A 72 -11.24 -9.22 1.47
CA LYS A 72 -10.33 -10.36 1.76
C LYS A 72 -8.85 -10.05 1.54
N TYR A 73 -8.56 -9.01 0.78
CA TYR A 73 -7.20 -8.59 0.45
C TYR A 73 -7.07 -7.09 0.70
N GLY A 74 -5.87 -6.68 1.07
CA GLY A 74 -5.53 -5.29 1.29
C GLY A 74 -4.02 -5.09 1.19
N PHE A 75 -3.63 -3.83 1.08
CA PHE A 75 -2.24 -3.46 1.28
C PHE A 75 -2.14 -2.22 2.18
N THR A 76 -1.02 -2.14 2.90
CA THR A 76 -0.68 -1.00 3.73
C THR A 76 0.74 -0.56 3.41
N ILE A 77 0.92 0.72 3.17
CA ILE A 77 2.22 1.38 3.17
C ILE A 77 2.46 1.89 4.58
N MET A 78 3.34 1.21 5.32
CA MET A 78 3.82 1.68 6.61
C MET A 78 4.82 2.81 6.38
N ASN A 79 4.46 4.01 6.79
CA ASN A 79 5.26 5.19 6.58
C ASN A 79 6.46 5.18 7.55
N ARG A 80 7.65 5.50 7.05
CA ARG A 80 8.86 5.64 7.87
C ARG A 80 9.09 7.09 8.32
N LEU A 81 8.45 8.05 7.65
CA LEU A 81 8.60 9.48 7.91
C LEU A 81 7.61 9.97 8.97
N SER A 82 6.44 9.33 9.09
CA SER A 82 5.41 9.70 10.06
C SER A 82 4.62 8.46 10.54
N MET A 83 3.73 8.67 11.52
CA MET A 83 2.79 7.64 11.99
C MET A 83 1.58 7.46 11.04
N GLU A 84 1.50 8.25 9.97
CA GLU A 84 0.38 8.22 9.04
C GLU A 84 0.61 7.16 7.96
N ASN A 85 0.09 5.96 8.23
CA ASN A 85 0.15 4.84 7.30
C ASN A 85 -0.95 4.95 6.24
N ARG A 86 -0.66 4.50 5.02
CA ARG A 86 -1.67 4.43 3.96
C ARG A 86 -2.18 3.01 3.82
N THR A 87 -3.44 2.77 4.17
CA THR A 87 -4.11 1.48 3.97
C THR A 87 -5.15 1.58 2.87
N GLU A 88 -5.09 0.66 1.91
CA GLU A 88 -6.04 0.58 0.81
C GLU A 88 -6.61 -0.86 0.73
N PRO A 89 -7.94 -1.01 0.83
CA PRO A 89 -8.58 -2.29 0.59
C PRO A 89 -8.51 -2.67 -0.89
N ILE A 90 -8.19 -3.93 -1.19
CA ILE A 90 -8.24 -4.44 -2.57
C ILE A 90 -9.67 -4.92 -2.82
N THR A 91 -10.48 -4.06 -3.44
CA THR A 91 -11.84 -4.34 -3.89
C THR A 91 -11.89 -4.49 -5.41
N LYS A 92 -13.05 -4.89 -5.96
CA LYS A 92 -13.25 -4.99 -7.41
C LYS A 92 -13.19 -3.64 -8.13
N ASP A 93 -13.34 -2.55 -7.39
CA ASP A 93 -13.31 -1.18 -7.92
C ASP A 93 -11.88 -0.59 -7.94
N LEU A 94 -10.90 -1.36 -7.49
CA LEU A 94 -9.50 -0.96 -7.47
C LEU A 94 -8.85 -1.37 -8.80
N ASP A 95 -8.66 -0.39 -9.67
CA ASP A 95 -7.96 -0.61 -10.94
C ASP A 95 -6.47 -0.44 -10.75
N PHE A 96 -5.68 -1.36 -11.32
CA PHE A 96 -4.22 -1.30 -11.33
C PHE A 96 -3.68 -1.20 -12.76
N GLN A 97 -2.64 -0.40 -12.94
CA GLN A 97 -1.88 -0.32 -14.17
C GLN A 97 -0.40 -0.28 -13.84
N LEU A 98 0.36 -1.25 -14.37
CA LEU A 98 1.81 -1.24 -14.24
C LEU A 98 2.41 -0.36 -15.33
N GLN A 99 3.24 0.60 -14.92
CA GLN A 99 4.05 1.43 -15.80
C GLN A 99 5.45 1.51 -15.21
N ASP A 100 6.28 0.52 -15.51
CA ASP A 100 7.62 0.36 -14.94
C ASP A 100 8.40 1.69 -14.93
N PRO A 101 8.98 2.10 -13.78
CA PRO A 101 9.07 1.39 -12.50
C PRO A 101 7.91 1.65 -11.50
N PHE A 102 6.79 2.21 -11.96
CA PHE A 102 5.66 2.63 -11.12
C PHE A 102 4.44 1.71 -11.24
N LEU A 103 3.77 1.47 -10.11
CA LEU A 103 2.44 0.87 -10.06
C LEU A 103 1.40 1.97 -9.88
N LEU A 104 0.57 2.20 -10.90
CA LEU A 104 -0.55 3.11 -10.82
C LEU A 104 -1.77 2.36 -10.30
N TYR A 105 -2.52 3.01 -9.40
CA TYR A 105 -3.80 2.47 -8.96
C TYR A 105 -4.85 3.57 -8.84
N ARG A 106 -6.11 3.21 -9.05
CA ARG A 106 -7.26 4.11 -8.86
C ARG A 106 -8.19 3.49 -7.84
N ASN A 107 -8.39 4.19 -6.73
CA ASN A 107 -9.38 3.81 -5.73
C ASN A 107 -10.69 4.58 -5.90
N ALA A 108 -11.78 4.01 -5.39
CA ALA A 108 -13.11 4.61 -5.39
C ALA A 108 -13.25 5.85 -4.48
N LYS A 109 -12.19 6.24 -3.77
CA LYS A 109 -12.18 7.46 -2.95
C LYS A 109 -12.16 8.68 -3.88
N CYS A 110 -13.32 9.22 -4.22
CA CYS A 110 -13.44 10.61 -4.66
C CYS A 110 -13.38 11.48 -3.41
N GLU A 111 -12.20 12.03 -3.11
CA GLU A 111 -12.12 13.27 -2.33
C GLU A 111 -12.00 14.44 -3.31
#